data_AF-A0AAU0TCY7-F1
#
_entry.id   AF-A0AAU0TCY7-F1
#
_cell.length_a   1.000
_cell.length_b   1.000
_cell.length_c   1.000
_cell.angle_alpha   90.00
_cell.angle_beta   90.00
_cell.angle_gamma   90.00
#
_symmetry.space_group_name_H-M   'P 1'
#
loop_
_entity.id
_entity.type
_entity.pdbx_description
1 polymer ?
#
loop_
_entity_poly.entity_id
_entity_poly.type
_entity_poly.pdbx_seq_one_letter_code
_entity_poly.pdbx_strand_id
1 'polypeptide(L)'
;MTNRNDKGGELLGQERRRRWSPEQKLAMVRESLQPGQSVSVVARQNGVNANQLFQWRKLYQSGSLSAVSAGESVVPASELADALKQIRELQRMLGKKTMQVEILQEAVEIARSRKLDCALTLVAGGRPVKLISESLGVARSQLTVRLNPNAQVERRRPALDDAALVEEIQAEVSELPSYGYRRVWGLLRRRREKQSQAPINVKRVYRVMRDHQLLLERRIKQPGVARRHEGRIAVATSDTRWCSDGFEFRCDDNAKLSVTFALDCCDREAIGWVASPTGYSDDDIRDLMLEAVEKRFGEEAPATPVQWLSDNGSAYIAEQTRQFARQIGLQPVTTPVRSPQSNGMAESFVKTMKRDYVAHMPKPDRETALRNLTIAFEHYNEEHPHSALKYRSPREFRRLAAASI
;
A
#
# COMPACT_ATOMS: atom_id res chain seq x y z
N MET A 1 64.16 50.23 -95.45
CA MET A 1 65.58 50.11 -95.06
C MET A 1 65.89 51.22 -94.06
N THR A 2 66.71 50.90 -93.04
CA THR A 2 67.47 51.81 -92.15
C THR A 2 66.63 52.69 -91.22
N ASN A 3 66.53 52.44 -89.91
CA ASN A 3 67.56 52.34 -88.87
C ASN A 3 68.39 53.63 -88.70
N ARG A 4 68.20 54.33 -87.56
CA ARG A 4 69.10 55.29 -86.88
C ARG A 4 68.48 55.58 -85.50
N ASN A 5 68.98 54.99 -84.40
CA ASN A 5 69.99 55.54 -83.47
C ASN A 5 69.64 56.96 -83.00
N ASP A 6 69.63 57.30 -81.71
CA ASP A 6 70.66 56.97 -80.73
C ASP A 6 70.26 57.40 -79.28
N LYS A 7 70.93 56.78 -78.31
CA LYS A 7 71.15 57.14 -76.88
C LYS A 7 69.98 56.92 -75.91
N GLY A 8 70.07 56.07 -74.89
CA GLY A 8 71.22 55.79 -74.03
C GLY A 8 71.06 56.61 -72.74
N GLY A 9 70.60 55.97 -71.67
CA GLY A 9 70.36 56.60 -70.37
C GLY A 9 70.06 55.57 -69.29
N GLU A 10 71.07 55.33 -68.46
CA GLU A 10 71.19 54.28 -67.46
C GLU A 10 70.16 54.33 -66.31
N LEU A 11 69.93 53.14 -65.76
CA LEU A 11 69.20 52.84 -64.54
C LEU A 11 69.93 53.37 -63.30
N LEU A 12 69.28 54.20 -62.48
CA LEU A 12 69.65 54.40 -61.07
C LEU A 12 68.43 54.60 -60.18
N GLY A 13 68.29 53.74 -59.17
CA GLY A 13 67.64 54.07 -57.89
C GLY A 13 66.22 53.56 -57.67
N GLN A 14 66.09 52.47 -56.91
CA GLN A 14 64.85 52.17 -56.18
C GLN A 14 64.55 53.32 -55.22
N GLU A 15 63.53 54.14 -55.51
CA GLU A 15 63.02 55.14 -54.57
C GLU A 15 62.54 54.44 -53.29
N ARG A 16 63.26 54.65 -52.19
CA ARG A 16 62.80 54.23 -50.85
C ARG A 16 61.49 54.94 -50.55
N ARG A 17 60.37 54.20 -50.50
CA ARG A 17 59.07 54.69 -50.04
C ARG A 17 59.24 55.50 -48.75
N ARG A 18 58.85 56.79 -48.79
CA ARG A 18 58.85 57.69 -47.63
C ARG A 18 58.04 57.06 -46.49
N ARG A 19 58.67 56.84 -45.32
CA ARG A 19 58.03 56.27 -44.13
C ARG A 19 57.60 57.41 -43.18
N TRP A 20 56.33 57.42 -42.81
CA TRP A 20 55.76 58.38 -41.84
C TRP A 20 55.83 57.83 -40.42
N SER A 21 56.30 58.65 -39.48
CA SER A 21 56.29 58.27 -38.05
C SER A 21 54.85 58.19 -37.52
N PRO A 22 54.60 57.45 -36.43
CA PRO A 22 53.28 57.36 -35.82
C PRO A 22 52.71 58.73 -35.42
N GLU A 23 53.55 59.61 -34.88
CA GLU A 23 53.19 60.97 -34.49
C GLU A 23 52.78 61.83 -35.70
N GLN A 24 53.49 61.71 -36.83
CA GLN A 24 53.17 62.40 -38.07
C GLN A 24 51.84 61.93 -38.66
N LYS A 25 51.57 60.62 -38.65
CA LYS A 25 50.28 60.07 -39.10
C LYS A 25 49.12 60.59 -38.26
N LEU A 26 49.30 60.64 -36.94
CA LEU A 26 48.27 61.07 -36.00
C LEU A 26 48.00 62.59 -36.12
N ALA A 27 49.02 63.40 -36.37
CA ALA A 27 48.88 64.82 -36.65
C ALA A 27 48.05 65.07 -37.93
N MET A 28 48.38 64.40 -39.03
CA MET A 28 47.62 64.52 -40.30
C MET A 28 46.17 64.04 -40.16
N VAL A 29 45.93 62.97 -39.38
CA VAL A 29 44.56 62.50 -39.12
C VAL A 29 43.77 63.52 -38.30
N ARG A 30 44.36 64.11 -37.25
CA ARG A 30 43.72 65.17 -36.45
C ARG A 30 43.42 66.42 -37.28
N GLU A 31 44.34 66.84 -38.14
CA GLU A 31 44.15 67.95 -39.07
C GLU A 31 42.97 67.68 -40.02
N SER A 32 42.84 66.45 -40.54
CA SER A 32 41.72 66.06 -41.40
C SER A 32 40.35 66.01 -40.70
N LEU A 33 40.31 66.06 -39.36
CA LEU A 33 39.08 66.02 -38.55
C LEU A 33 38.56 67.42 -38.17
N GLN A 34 39.29 68.49 -38.48
CA GLN A 34 38.85 69.86 -38.19
C GLN A 34 37.67 70.27 -39.10
N PRO A 35 36.66 71.00 -38.58
CA PRO A 35 35.52 71.46 -39.38
C PRO A 35 35.98 72.31 -40.58
N GLY A 36 35.51 71.97 -41.79
CA GLY A 36 35.86 72.69 -43.02
C GLY A 36 37.07 72.15 -43.80
N GLN A 37 37.84 71.20 -43.25
CA GLN A 37 38.96 70.57 -43.94
C GLN A 37 38.53 69.30 -44.72
N SER A 38 39.07 69.14 -45.93
CA SER A 38 38.88 67.94 -46.76
C SER A 38 40.12 67.04 -46.71
N VAL A 39 39.92 65.72 -46.63
CA VAL A 39 41.00 64.71 -46.60
C VAL A 39 41.95 64.87 -47.79
N SER A 40 41.42 65.24 -48.96
CA SER A 40 42.22 65.44 -50.17
C SER A 40 43.13 66.68 -50.10
N VAL A 41 42.74 67.71 -49.36
CA VAL A 41 43.52 68.95 -49.17
C VAL A 41 44.69 68.69 -48.23
N VAL A 42 44.40 68.09 -47.07
CA VAL A 42 45.42 67.72 -46.06
C VAL A 42 46.43 66.71 -46.63
N ALA A 43 45.97 65.74 -47.43
CA ALA A 43 46.83 64.77 -48.09
C ALA A 43 47.79 65.44 -49.09
N ARG A 44 47.32 66.42 -49.87
CA ARG A 44 48.15 67.15 -50.84
C ARG A 44 49.19 68.03 -50.16
N GLN A 45 48.82 68.73 -49.08
CA GLN A 45 49.73 69.58 -48.30
C GLN A 45 50.85 68.78 -47.63
N ASN A 46 50.54 67.57 -47.18
CA ASN A 46 51.49 66.70 -46.50
C ASN A 46 52.20 65.70 -47.45
N GLY A 47 51.92 65.73 -48.75
CA GLY A 47 52.51 64.84 -49.74
C GLY A 47 52.16 63.35 -49.53
N VAL A 48 50.94 63.07 -49.04
CA VAL A 48 50.40 61.72 -48.80
C VAL A 48 49.29 61.41 -49.80
N ASN A 49 49.10 60.13 -50.14
CA ASN A 49 47.96 59.71 -50.95
C ASN A 49 46.65 59.87 -50.16
N ALA A 50 45.64 60.52 -50.75
CA ALA A 50 44.36 60.78 -50.09
C ALA A 50 43.65 59.51 -49.59
N ASN A 51 43.77 58.38 -50.31
CA ASN A 51 43.20 57.10 -49.87
C ASN A 51 43.90 56.57 -48.61
N GLN A 52 45.20 56.81 -48.48
CA GLN A 52 45.99 56.36 -47.34
C GLN A 52 45.63 57.15 -46.07
N LEU A 53 45.46 58.47 -46.21
CA LEU A 53 45.00 59.32 -45.12
C LEU A 53 43.53 59.03 -44.74
N PHE A 54 42.69 58.73 -45.72
CA PHE A 54 41.30 58.30 -45.48
C PHE A 54 41.23 57.00 -44.68
N GLN A 55 42.08 56.02 -45.01
CA GLN A 55 42.18 54.77 -44.25
C GLN A 55 42.67 55.00 -42.81
N TRP A 56 43.68 55.87 -42.62
CA TRP A 56 44.14 56.21 -41.27
C TRP A 56 43.07 56.92 -40.45
N ARG A 57 42.31 57.84 -41.06
CA ARG A 57 41.18 58.51 -40.41
C ARG A 57 40.08 57.51 -40.00
N LYS A 58 39.76 56.56 -40.87
CA LYS A 58 38.76 55.51 -40.59
C LYS A 58 39.18 54.62 -39.42
N LEU A 59 40.46 54.20 -39.38
CA LEU A 59 41.02 53.40 -38.30
C LEU A 59 41.09 54.15 -36.96
N TYR A 60 41.32 55.47 -37.01
CA TYR A 60 41.30 56.34 -35.82
C TYR A 60 39.88 56.46 -35.25
N GLN A 61 38.87 56.65 -36.10
CA GLN A 61 37.47 56.74 -35.68
C GLN A 61 36.90 55.41 -35.17
N SER A 62 37.38 54.28 -35.67
CA SER A 62 36.99 52.95 -35.18
C SER A 62 37.75 52.50 -33.92
N GLY A 63 38.55 53.38 -33.31
CA GLY A 63 39.33 53.08 -32.09
C GLY A 63 40.50 52.11 -32.31
N SER A 64 40.89 51.84 -33.55
CA SER A 64 41.79 50.76 -33.94
C SER A 64 43.20 51.22 -34.31
N LEU A 65 43.65 52.36 -33.77
CA LEU A 65 45.00 52.91 -33.95
C LEU A 65 45.85 52.84 -32.67
N SER A 66 45.82 51.68 -32.02
CA SER A 66 46.85 51.26 -31.05
C SER A 66 47.33 49.86 -31.41
N ALA A 67 48.07 49.77 -32.51
CA ALA A 67 48.85 48.59 -32.88
C ALA A 67 50.08 49.04 -33.70
N VAL A 68 50.98 49.77 -33.05
CA VAL A 68 52.40 49.74 -33.42
C VAL A 68 53.16 49.38 -32.16
N SER A 69 53.06 48.12 -31.76
CA SER A 69 54.02 47.30 -31.00
C SER A 69 53.32 46.00 -30.54
N ALA A 70 54.00 44.87 -30.72
CA ALA A 70 53.68 43.52 -30.22
C ALA A 70 52.45 42.80 -30.83
N GLY A 71 52.74 41.68 -31.49
CA GLY A 71 51.76 40.78 -32.11
C GLY A 71 50.95 39.97 -31.10
N GLU A 72 50.09 40.63 -30.33
CA GLU A 72 49.02 39.98 -29.55
C GLU A 72 47.67 40.14 -30.25
N SER A 73 46.93 39.04 -30.37
CA SER A 73 45.56 39.02 -30.89
C SER A 73 44.63 39.68 -29.88
N VAL A 74 44.23 40.93 -30.14
CA VAL A 74 43.28 41.65 -29.29
C VAL A 74 41.88 41.11 -29.55
N VAL A 75 41.30 40.51 -28.51
CA VAL A 75 39.88 40.11 -28.46
C VAL A 75 39.04 41.39 -28.42
N PRO A 76 38.01 41.55 -29.28
CA PRO A 76 37.11 42.71 -29.25
C PRO A 76 36.55 42.95 -27.85
N ALA A 77 36.42 44.23 -27.45
CA ALA A 77 35.88 44.58 -26.13
C ALA A 77 34.47 43.99 -25.87
N SER A 78 33.69 43.70 -26.92
CA SER A 78 32.40 43.01 -26.80
C SER A 78 32.55 41.54 -26.40
N GLU A 79 33.51 40.82 -26.98
CA GLU A 79 33.77 39.42 -26.67
C GLU A 79 34.32 39.26 -25.24
N LEU A 80 35.12 40.22 -24.76
CA LEU A 80 35.55 40.26 -23.37
C LEU A 80 34.37 40.53 -22.41
N ALA A 81 33.45 41.43 -22.78
CA ALA A 81 32.26 41.72 -21.99
C ALA A 81 31.31 40.51 -21.91
N ASP A 82 31.13 39.78 -23.02
CA ASP A 82 30.33 38.57 -23.10
C ASP A 82 30.96 37.42 -22.29
N ALA A 83 32.28 37.24 -22.37
CA ALA A 83 33.00 36.28 -21.55
C ALA A 83 32.88 36.59 -20.04
N LEU A 84 33.00 37.87 -19.64
CA LEU A 84 32.82 38.28 -18.25
C LEU A 84 31.37 38.09 -17.76
N LYS A 85 30.38 38.16 -18.65
CA LYS A 85 28.99 37.84 -18.34
C LYS A 85 28.80 36.35 -18.12
N GLN A 86 29.35 35.51 -19.01
CA GLN A 86 29.33 34.05 -18.86
C GLN A 86 30.05 33.60 -17.59
N ILE A 87 31.20 34.18 -17.25
CA ILE A 87 31.93 33.88 -16.02
C ILE A 87 31.06 34.16 -14.79
N ARG A 88 30.35 35.30 -14.74
CA ARG A 88 29.43 35.61 -13.64
C ARG A 88 28.27 34.62 -13.54
N GLU A 89 27.72 34.20 -14.68
CA GLU A 89 26.63 33.23 -14.73
C GLU A 89 27.07 31.83 -14.30
N LEU A 90 28.25 31.39 -14.75
CA LEU A 90 28.88 30.15 -14.31
C LEU A 90 29.23 30.18 -12.82
N GLN A 91 29.78 31.29 -12.31
CA GLN A 91 30.04 31.46 -10.87
C GLN A 91 28.75 31.37 -10.04
N ARG A 92 27.65 31.95 -10.53
CA ARG A 92 26.34 31.83 -9.88
C ARG A 92 25.81 30.39 -9.88
N MET A 93 25.94 29.69 -11.01
CA MET A 93 25.54 28.28 -11.13
C MET A 93 26.38 27.36 -10.25
N LEU A 94 27.69 27.60 -10.19
CA LEU A 94 28.62 26.88 -9.33
C LEU A 94 28.25 27.07 -7.86
N GLY A 95 28.03 28.31 -7.40
CA GLY A 95 27.58 28.57 -6.03
C GLY A 95 26.25 27.88 -5.68
N LYS A 96 25.29 27.86 -6.62
CA LYS A 96 24.03 27.11 -6.44
C LYS A 96 24.29 25.61 -6.31
N LYS A 97 25.18 25.04 -7.12
CA LYS A 97 25.51 23.61 -7.10
C LYS A 97 26.30 23.21 -5.85
N THR A 98 27.26 24.02 -5.40
CA THR A 98 28.00 23.79 -4.15
C THR A 98 27.05 23.71 -2.96
N MET A 99 26.14 24.68 -2.84
CA MET A 99 25.12 24.69 -1.78
C MET A 99 24.19 23.46 -1.84
N GLN A 100 23.84 22.98 -3.04
CA GLN A 100 23.05 21.74 -3.19
C GLN A 100 23.83 20.51 -2.69
N VAL A 101 25.13 20.43 -2.99
CA VAL A 101 25.98 19.32 -2.54
C VAL A 101 26.13 19.32 -1.03
N GLU A 102 26.39 20.47 -0.40
CA GLU A 102 26.45 20.60 1.06
C GLU A 102 25.17 20.10 1.74
N ILE A 103 24.01 20.52 1.23
CA ILE A 103 22.71 20.09 1.77
C ILE A 103 22.49 18.59 1.60
N LEU A 104 22.91 18.02 0.48
CA LEU A 104 22.79 16.58 0.27
C LEU A 104 23.74 15.79 1.18
N GLN A 105 24.94 16.30 1.44
CA GLN A 105 25.87 15.72 2.41
C GLN A 105 25.32 15.76 3.83
N GLU A 106 24.84 16.92 4.29
CA GLU A 106 24.16 17.07 5.60
C GLU A 106 22.92 16.16 5.69
N ALA A 107 22.11 16.09 4.63
CA ALA A 107 20.96 15.22 4.60
C ALA A 107 21.34 13.74 4.72
N VAL A 108 22.43 13.29 4.09
CA VAL A 108 22.95 11.92 4.20
C VAL A 108 23.44 11.61 5.62
N GLU A 109 24.09 12.55 6.30
CA GLU A 109 24.46 12.40 7.71
C GLU A 109 23.23 12.25 8.63
N ILE A 110 22.12 12.92 8.29
CA ILE A 110 20.84 12.85 9.01
C ILE A 110 19.97 11.63 8.57
N ALA A 111 20.28 10.99 7.44
CA ALA A 111 19.41 10.02 6.74
C ALA A 111 19.29 8.61 7.35
N ARG A 112 19.29 8.49 8.68
CA ARG A 112 18.57 7.38 9.35
C ARG A 112 17.06 7.64 9.46
N SER A 113 16.58 8.81 9.02
CA SER A 113 15.18 9.27 9.13
C SER A 113 14.51 9.54 7.77
N ARG A 114 13.20 9.82 7.76
CA ARG A 114 12.42 10.08 6.53
C ARG A 114 12.84 11.43 5.93
N LYS A 115 12.86 11.54 4.58
CA LYS A 115 13.25 12.77 3.82
C LYS A 115 12.60 14.07 4.32
N LEU A 116 11.35 14.00 4.78
CA LEU A 116 10.61 15.15 5.28
C LEU A 116 11.14 15.63 6.65
N ASP A 117 11.56 14.70 7.50
CA ASP A 117 12.09 15.02 8.83
C ASP A 117 13.48 15.66 8.68
N CYS A 118 14.32 15.11 7.78
CA CYS A 118 15.60 15.74 7.39
C CYS A 118 15.40 17.17 6.87
N ALA A 119 14.42 17.38 6.00
CA ALA A 119 14.10 18.70 5.46
C ALA A 119 13.69 19.70 6.56
N LEU A 120 12.91 19.26 7.55
CA LEU A 120 12.51 20.10 8.68
C LEU A 120 13.70 20.45 9.59
N THR A 121 14.59 19.50 9.87
CA THR A 121 15.82 19.73 10.64
C THR A 121 16.74 20.73 9.94
N LEU A 122 16.90 20.64 8.62
CA LEU A 122 17.72 21.58 7.85
C LEU A 122 17.11 22.98 7.80
N VAL A 123 15.78 23.09 7.72
CA VAL A 123 15.11 24.39 7.85
C VAL A 123 15.33 24.98 9.25
N ALA A 124 15.21 24.17 10.30
CA ALA A 124 15.47 24.60 11.67
C ALA A 124 16.94 25.03 11.88
N GLY A 125 17.88 24.42 11.15
CA GLY A 125 19.29 24.82 11.07
C GLY A 125 19.56 26.09 10.25
N GLY A 126 18.53 26.81 9.80
CA GLY A 126 18.65 28.11 9.13
C GLY A 126 18.84 28.06 7.61
N ARG A 127 18.79 26.87 6.99
CA ARG A 127 18.93 26.72 5.53
C ARG A 127 17.63 27.16 4.81
N PRO A 128 17.70 27.83 3.64
CA PRO A 128 16.49 28.34 2.97
C PRO A 128 15.53 27.25 2.49
N VAL A 129 14.24 27.36 2.87
CA VAL A 129 13.15 26.41 2.51
C VAL A 129 13.08 26.14 1.00
N LYS A 130 13.27 27.19 0.19
CA LYS A 130 13.22 27.11 -1.27
C LYS A 130 14.23 26.09 -1.80
N LEU A 131 15.43 26.11 -1.24
CA LEU A 131 16.59 25.37 -1.71
C LEU A 131 16.56 23.94 -1.17
N ILE A 132 16.16 23.73 0.09
CA ILE A 132 15.90 22.40 0.67
C ILE A 132 14.83 21.65 -0.14
N SER A 133 13.73 22.31 -0.48
CA SER A 133 12.66 21.74 -1.29
C SER A 133 13.14 21.27 -2.67
N GLU A 134 13.96 22.08 -3.35
CA GLU A 134 14.56 21.73 -4.65
C GLU A 134 15.58 20.59 -4.51
N SER A 135 16.43 20.60 -3.48
CA SER A 135 17.50 19.62 -3.28
C SER A 135 16.99 18.25 -2.83
N LEU A 136 15.98 18.21 -1.94
CA LEU A 136 15.45 16.96 -1.38
C LEU A 136 14.19 16.44 -2.10
N GLY A 137 13.65 17.21 -3.04
CA GLY A 137 12.43 16.86 -3.77
C GLY A 137 11.18 16.87 -2.89
N VAL A 138 11.16 17.68 -1.82
CA VAL A 138 10.01 17.82 -0.92
C VAL A 138 9.19 19.04 -1.33
N ALA A 139 7.86 18.95 -1.36
CA ALA A 139 7.01 20.07 -1.73
C ALA A 139 7.15 21.25 -0.74
N ARG A 140 7.37 22.47 -1.26
CA ARG A 140 7.46 23.70 -0.42
C ARG A 140 6.25 23.89 0.47
N SER A 141 5.06 23.68 -0.08
CA SER A 141 3.79 23.79 0.65
C SER A 141 3.74 22.85 1.86
N GLN A 142 4.29 21.64 1.74
CA GLN A 142 4.33 20.68 2.83
C GLN A 142 5.27 21.12 3.96
N LEU A 143 6.42 21.70 3.62
CA LEU A 143 7.36 22.26 4.61
C LEU A 143 6.73 23.47 5.32
N THR A 144 6.16 24.41 4.58
CA THR A 144 5.53 25.62 5.15
C THR A 144 4.37 25.26 6.09
N VAL A 145 3.53 24.30 5.74
CA VAL A 145 2.46 23.81 6.63
C VAL A 145 3.02 23.19 7.89
N ARG A 146 4.06 22.36 7.80
CA ARG A 146 4.66 21.67 8.96
C ARG A 146 5.45 22.60 9.90
N LEU A 147 6.02 23.68 9.35
CA LEU A 147 6.75 24.71 10.10
C LEU A 147 5.80 25.69 10.80
N ASN A 148 4.53 25.76 10.38
CA ASN A 148 3.54 26.61 11.02
C ASN A 148 3.06 25.97 12.33
N PRO A 149 3.32 26.56 13.50
CA PRO A 149 2.88 26.02 14.79
C PRO A 149 1.35 25.88 14.89
N ASN A 150 0.61 26.76 14.21
CA ASN A 150 -0.86 26.75 14.20
C ASN A 150 -1.47 25.74 13.22
N ALA A 151 -0.67 25.16 12.32
CA ALA A 151 -1.14 24.09 11.44
C ALA A 151 -1.09 22.70 12.11
N GLN A 152 -0.42 22.60 13.27
CA GLN A 152 -0.45 21.42 14.16
C GLN A 152 -1.62 21.43 15.15
N VAL A 153 -2.71 22.15 14.87
CA VAL A 153 -3.98 21.76 15.48
C VAL A 153 -4.30 20.39 14.90
N GLU A 154 -3.87 19.34 15.62
CA GLU A 154 -4.33 17.99 15.39
C GLU A 154 -5.83 18.12 15.18
N ARG A 155 -6.33 17.73 14.00
CA ARG A 155 -7.73 17.36 13.86
C ARG A 155 -7.92 16.12 14.73
N ARG A 156 -7.93 16.31 16.06
CA ARG A 156 -8.48 15.35 16.99
C ARG A 156 -9.91 15.21 16.54
N ARG A 157 -10.17 14.10 15.84
CA ARG A 157 -11.55 13.67 15.59
C ARG A 157 -12.24 13.79 16.95
N PRO A 158 -13.44 14.39 17.03
CA PRO A 158 -14.20 14.40 18.27
C PRO A 158 -14.14 13.00 18.86
N ALA A 159 -13.82 12.89 20.16
CA ALA A 159 -13.99 11.63 20.85
C ALA A 159 -15.46 11.25 20.64
N LEU A 160 -15.69 10.26 19.78
CA LEU A 160 -17.03 9.71 19.61
C LEU A 160 -17.38 9.17 20.98
N ASP A 161 -18.53 9.57 21.51
CA ASP A 161 -19.06 8.93 22.69
C ASP A 161 -19.31 7.45 22.34
N ASP A 162 -18.43 6.61 22.85
CA ASP A 162 -18.43 5.17 22.68
C ASP A 162 -19.05 4.48 23.91
N ALA A 163 -19.52 5.22 24.93
CA ALA A 163 -20.03 4.65 26.18
C ALA A 163 -21.18 3.65 25.94
N ALA A 164 -22.19 4.05 25.17
CA ALA A 164 -23.29 3.15 24.80
C ALA A 164 -22.80 1.91 24.01
N LEU A 165 -21.78 2.06 23.16
CA LEU A 165 -21.21 0.95 22.42
C LEU A 165 -20.40 0.00 23.32
N VAL A 166 -19.77 0.52 24.37
CA VAL A 166 -19.08 -0.31 25.37
C VAL A 166 -20.08 -1.17 26.13
N GLU A 167 -21.20 -0.60 26.57
CA GLU A 167 -22.28 -1.36 27.22
C GLU A 167 -22.85 -2.44 26.30
N GLU A 168 -23.13 -2.09 25.04
CA GLU A 168 -23.56 -3.08 24.02
C GLU A 168 -22.54 -4.22 23.87
N ILE A 169 -21.24 -3.91 23.80
CA ILE A 169 -20.18 -4.92 23.66
C ILE A 169 -20.05 -5.78 24.93
N GLN A 170 -20.12 -5.18 26.12
CA GLN A 170 -19.98 -5.90 27.39
C GLN A 170 -21.12 -6.92 27.57
N ALA A 171 -22.34 -6.55 27.21
CA ALA A 171 -23.49 -7.47 27.23
C ALA A 171 -23.31 -8.68 26.29
N GLU A 172 -22.67 -8.50 25.13
CA GLU A 172 -22.37 -9.63 24.23
C GLU A 172 -21.23 -10.52 24.75
N VAL A 173 -20.20 -9.90 25.33
CA VAL A 173 -19.00 -10.62 25.78
C VAL A 173 -19.26 -11.39 27.07
N SER A 174 -20.15 -10.93 27.94
CA SER A 174 -20.49 -11.62 29.20
C SER A 174 -21.09 -13.01 28.95
N GLU A 175 -21.92 -13.15 27.93
CA GLU A 175 -22.55 -14.43 27.57
C GLU A 175 -21.57 -15.37 26.88
N LEU A 176 -20.63 -14.84 26.09
CA LEU A 176 -19.73 -15.64 25.25
C LEU A 176 -18.29 -15.11 25.32
N PRO A 177 -17.57 -15.39 26.42
CA PRO A 177 -16.24 -14.84 26.67
C PRO A 177 -15.18 -15.30 25.67
N SER A 178 -15.48 -16.30 24.84
CA SER A 178 -14.60 -16.83 23.77
C SER A 178 -14.67 -16.03 22.46
N TYR A 179 -15.52 -15.00 22.38
CA TYR A 179 -15.77 -14.27 21.13
C TYR A 179 -14.80 -13.10 20.94
N GLY A 180 -14.03 -13.17 19.84
CA GLY A 180 -13.20 -12.04 19.41
C GLY A 180 -14.01 -10.93 18.73
N TYR A 181 -13.39 -9.76 18.56
CA TYR A 181 -14.05 -8.54 18.05
C TYR A 181 -14.82 -8.70 16.73
N ARG A 182 -14.40 -9.62 15.85
CA ARG A 182 -15.11 -9.87 14.57
C ARG A 182 -16.46 -10.55 14.77
N ARG A 183 -16.56 -11.46 15.75
CA ARG A 183 -17.82 -12.13 16.07
C ARG A 183 -18.75 -11.18 16.82
N VAL A 184 -18.21 -10.43 17.79
CA VAL A 184 -18.94 -9.35 18.47
C VAL A 184 -19.49 -8.35 17.44
N TRP A 185 -18.67 -7.89 16.50
CA TRP A 185 -19.13 -7.04 15.40
C TRP A 185 -20.25 -7.68 14.57
N GLY A 186 -20.15 -8.99 14.28
CA GLY A 186 -21.20 -9.73 13.60
C GLY A 186 -22.53 -9.71 14.33
N LEU A 187 -22.52 -9.97 15.64
CA LEU A 187 -23.71 -9.93 16.50
C LEU A 187 -24.32 -8.52 16.55
N LEU A 188 -23.50 -7.50 16.83
CA LEU A 188 -23.95 -6.11 16.88
C LEU A 188 -24.54 -5.65 15.55
N ARG A 189 -23.92 -6.04 14.44
CA ARG A 189 -24.43 -5.73 13.10
C ARG A 189 -25.80 -6.38 12.88
N ARG A 190 -25.97 -7.67 13.21
CA ARG A 190 -27.25 -8.37 13.08
C ARG A 190 -28.34 -7.72 13.93
N ARG A 191 -28.05 -7.39 15.18
CA ARG A 191 -28.99 -6.71 16.09
C ARG A 191 -29.43 -5.36 15.52
N ARG A 192 -28.49 -4.56 15.02
CA ARG A 192 -28.77 -3.25 14.43
C ARG A 192 -29.56 -3.36 13.14
N GLU A 193 -29.28 -4.35 12.29
CA GLU A 193 -30.10 -4.64 11.11
C GLU A 193 -31.55 -4.96 11.49
N LYS A 194 -31.78 -5.81 12.51
CA LYS A 194 -33.14 -6.10 13.03
C LYS A 194 -33.85 -4.86 13.56
N GLN A 195 -33.11 -3.91 14.13
CA GLN A 195 -33.62 -2.65 14.68
C GLN A 195 -33.63 -1.49 13.65
N SER A 196 -33.32 -1.76 12.38
CA SER A 196 -33.19 -0.73 11.33
C SER A 196 -32.23 0.43 11.69
N GLN A 197 -31.19 0.12 12.47
CA GLN A 197 -30.15 1.08 12.87
C GLN A 197 -28.95 1.04 11.92
N ALA A 198 -28.20 2.14 11.89
CA ALA A 198 -26.99 2.24 11.07
C ALA A 198 -25.92 1.21 11.49
N PRO A 199 -25.22 0.58 10.54
CA PRO A 199 -24.21 -0.43 10.83
C PRO A 199 -22.97 0.18 11.49
N ILE A 200 -22.36 -0.55 12.42
CA ILE A 200 -21.11 -0.14 13.05
C ILE A 200 -19.93 -0.61 12.19
N ASN A 201 -18.93 0.27 12.01
CA ASN A 201 -17.66 -0.10 11.38
C ASN A 201 -16.86 -1.07 12.28
N VAL A 202 -16.40 -2.19 11.71
CA VAL A 202 -15.58 -3.18 12.43
C VAL A 202 -14.32 -2.59 13.09
N LYS A 203 -13.72 -1.54 12.49
CA LYS A 203 -12.56 -0.84 13.06
C LYS A 203 -12.93 -0.06 14.33
N ARG A 204 -14.17 0.43 14.44
CA ARG A 204 -14.68 1.08 15.65
C ARG A 204 -14.84 0.06 16.77
N VAL A 205 -15.48 -1.09 16.49
CA VAL A 205 -15.61 -2.19 17.47
C VAL A 205 -14.24 -2.65 17.98
N TYR A 206 -13.28 -2.87 17.07
CA TYR A 206 -11.92 -3.23 17.46
C TYR A 206 -11.26 -2.18 18.37
N ARG A 207 -11.36 -0.89 18.01
CA ARG A 207 -10.80 0.21 18.80
C ARG A 207 -11.40 0.23 20.20
N VAL A 208 -12.74 0.21 20.30
CA VAL A 208 -13.45 0.25 21.58
C VAL A 208 -13.08 -0.95 22.45
N MET A 209 -13.10 -2.17 21.90
CA MET A 209 -12.68 -3.35 22.66
C MET A 209 -11.23 -3.28 23.12
N ARG A 210 -10.33 -2.74 22.30
CA ARG A 210 -8.92 -2.55 22.69
C ARG A 210 -8.77 -1.55 23.82
N ASP A 211 -9.39 -0.38 23.68
CA ASP A 211 -9.25 0.74 24.61
C ASP A 211 -9.89 0.41 25.98
N HIS A 212 -10.88 -0.49 26.00
CA HIS A 212 -11.53 -1.01 27.21
C HIS A 212 -11.04 -2.40 27.64
N GLN A 213 -9.93 -2.91 27.07
CA GLN A 213 -9.31 -4.20 27.47
C GLN A 213 -10.22 -5.44 27.34
N LEU A 214 -11.17 -5.39 26.41
CA LEU A 214 -12.13 -6.47 26.11
C LEU A 214 -11.64 -7.42 25.00
N LEU A 215 -10.43 -7.23 24.49
CA LEU A 215 -9.86 -8.12 23.46
C LEU A 215 -9.36 -9.42 24.09
N LEU A 216 -9.67 -10.55 23.43
CA LEU A 216 -9.08 -11.84 23.75
C LEU A 216 -7.55 -11.78 23.74
N GLU A 217 -6.92 -12.43 24.72
CA GLU A 217 -5.49 -12.59 24.75
C GLU A 217 -4.99 -13.26 23.47
N ARG A 218 -3.96 -12.66 22.87
CA ARG A 218 -3.38 -13.19 21.65
C ARG A 218 -2.61 -14.45 21.98
N ARG A 219 -3.21 -15.62 21.70
CA ARG A 219 -2.50 -16.89 21.75
C ARG A 219 -1.33 -16.83 20.77
N ILE A 220 -0.09 -16.89 21.28
CA ILE A 220 1.12 -17.00 20.47
C ILE A 220 1.03 -18.34 19.74
N LYS A 221 0.78 -18.29 18.43
CA LYS A 221 0.85 -19.48 17.60
C LYS A 221 2.32 -19.91 17.55
N GLN A 222 2.63 -21.10 18.02
CA GLN A 222 3.92 -21.70 17.68
C GLN A 222 4.04 -21.76 16.15
N PRO A 223 5.25 -21.52 15.56
CA PRO A 223 5.45 -21.64 14.12
C PRO A 223 5.24 -23.11 13.72
N GLY A 224 4.01 -23.44 13.34
CA GLY A 224 3.66 -24.71 12.73
C GLY A 224 3.79 -24.61 11.22
N VAL A 225 4.23 -25.69 10.59
CA VAL A 225 4.21 -25.86 9.12
C VAL A 225 2.84 -25.46 8.60
N ALA A 226 2.81 -24.53 7.63
CA ALA A 226 1.59 -24.13 6.97
C ALA A 226 0.93 -25.37 6.34
N ARG A 227 -0.14 -25.86 6.96
CA ARG A 227 -0.90 -27.00 6.42
C ARG A 227 -1.51 -26.52 5.11
N ARG A 228 -1.04 -27.06 3.98
CA ARG A 228 -1.68 -26.82 2.68
C ARG A 228 -3.11 -27.35 2.74
N HIS A 229 -4.07 -26.48 2.51
CA HIS A 229 -5.49 -26.79 2.51
C HIS A 229 -5.94 -26.94 1.05
N GLU A 230 -5.83 -28.14 0.49
CA GLU A 230 -6.31 -28.43 -0.88
C GLU A 230 -7.75 -28.98 -0.90
N GLY A 231 -8.27 -29.49 0.23
CA GLY A 231 -9.63 -30.01 0.33
C GLY A 231 -10.69 -28.91 0.46
N ARG A 232 -11.41 -28.58 -0.62
CA ARG A 232 -12.67 -27.83 -0.54
C ARG A 232 -13.80 -28.77 -0.13
N ILE A 233 -14.06 -28.86 1.17
CA ILE A 233 -15.18 -29.65 1.73
C ILE A 233 -16.50 -28.90 1.58
N ALA A 234 -16.46 -27.56 1.72
CA ALA A 234 -17.62 -26.71 1.61
C ALA A 234 -18.25 -26.79 0.21
N VAL A 235 -19.56 -26.94 0.19
CA VAL A 235 -20.39 -27.03 -1.02
C VAL A 235 -21.18 -25.73 -1.22
N ALA A 236 -21.53 -25.43 -2.46
CA ALA A 236 -22.18 -24.17 -2.82
C ALA A 236 -23.68 -24.16 -2.46
N THR A 237 -24.30 -25.33 -2.44
CA THR A 237 -25.72 -25.56 -2.21
C THR A 237 -25.91 -26.36 -0.93
N SER A 238 -26.91 -25.97 -0.14
CA SER A 238 -27.28 -26.73 1.05
C SER A 238 -27.80 -28.11 0.65
N ASP A 239 -27.70 -29.08 1.57
CA ASP A 239 -28.19 -30.44 1.39
C ASP A 239 -27.53 -31.19 0.24
N THR A 240 -26.34 -30.75 -0.17
CA THR A 240 -25.49 -31.47 -1.12
C THR A 240 -24.52 -32.40 -0.40
N ARG A 241 -24.04 -31.99 0.77
CA ARG A 241 -23.12 -32.75 1.59
C ARG A 241 -23.29 -32.41 3.05
N TRP A 242 -23.51 -33.42 3.87
CA TRP A 242 -23.42 -33.36 5.32
C TRP A 242 -22.14 -34.03 5.77
N CYS A 243 -21.52 -33.51 6.81
CA CYS A 243 -20.39 -34.15 7.47
C CYS A 243 -20.76 -34.56 8.89
N SER A 244 -20.22 -35.69 9.32
CA SER A 244 -20.43 -36.25 10.65
C SER A 244 -19.09 -36.61 11.29
N ASP A 245 -19.01 -36.40 12.59
CA ASP A 245 -17.85 -36.69 13.44
C ASP A 245 -18.32 -36.71 14.91
N GLY A 246 -17.44 -37.14 15.81
CA GLY A 246 -17.69 -37.21 17.23
C GLY A 246 -16.72 -36.38 18.07
N PHE A 247 -17.14 -35.99 19.26
CA PHE A 247 -16.25 -35.43 20.26
C PHE A 247 -16.64 -35.85 21.67
N GLU A 248 -15.63 -35.97 22.53
CA GLU A 248 -15.83 -36.39 23.91
C GLU A 248 -15.42 -35.30 24.89
N PHE A 249 -16.11 -35.24 26.03
CA PHE A 249 -15.75 -34.42 27.18
C PHE A 249 -16.15 -35.11 28.50
N ARG A 250 -15.65 -34.59 29.62
CA ARG A 250 -16.01 -35.05 30.97
C ARG A 250 -16.82 -33.99 31.69
N CYS A 251 -17.81 -34.44 32.44
CA CYS A 251 -18.53 -33.66 33.44
C CYS A 251 -17.66 -33.47 34.69
N ASP A 252 -18.09 -32.61 35.60
CA ASP A 252 -17.32 -32.26 36.81
C ASP A 252 -17.23 -33.47 37.79
N ASP A 253 -18.20 -34.38 37.75
CA ASP A 253 -18.19 -35.70 38.41
C ASP A 253 -17.29 -36.76 37.70
N ASN A 254 -16.51 -36.35 36.70
CA ASN A 254 -15.72 -37.19 35.79
C ASN A 254 -16.50 -38.11 34.86
N ALA A 255 -17.84 -38.04 34.84
CA ALA A 255 -18.64 -38.83 33.93
C ALA A 255 -18.37 -38.41 32.47
N LYS A 256 -18.01 -39.38 31.64
CA LYS A 256 -17.74 -39.17 30.22
C LYS A 256 -19.05 -39.06 29.44
N LEU A 257 -19.07 -38.15 28.46
CA LEU A 257 -20.06 -38.07 27.39
C LEU A 257 -19.34 -38.00 26.04
N SER A 258 -19.86 -38.76 25.09
CA SER A 258 -19.41 -38.79 23.70
C SER A 258 -20.56 -38.29 22.83
N VAL A 259 -20.34 -37.23 22.08
CA VAL A 259 -21.35 -36.57 21.24
C VAL A 259 -21.00 -36.81 19.79
N THR A 260 -21.97 -37.24 18.99
CA THR A 260 -21.87 -37.34 17.54
C THR A 260 -22.89 -36.42 16.90
N PHE A 261 -22.58 -35.83 15.75
CA PHE A 261 -23.43 -34.82 15.12
C PHE A 261 -23.50 -34.97 13.60
N ALA A 262 -24.55 -34.39 13.01
CA ALA A 262 -24.69 -34.19 11.57
C ALA A 262 -24.64 -32.68 11.28
N LEU A 263 -23.75 -32.26 10.39
CA LEU A 263 -23.52 -30.85 10.05
C LEU A 263 -23.61 -30.63 8.54
N ASP A 264 -24.38 -29.65 8.08
CA ASP A 264 -24.42 -29.29 6.66
C ASP A 264 -23.14 -28.54 6.22
N CYS A 265 -22.60 -28.92 5.05
CA CYS A 265 -21.35 -28.38 4.55
C CYS A 265 -21.46 -27.00 3.87
N CYS A 266 -22.67 -26.52 3.59
CA CYS A 266 -22.96 -25.22 3.02
C CYS A 266 -23.31 -24.21 4.12
N ASP A 267 -24.45 -24.41 4.77
CA ASP A 267 -25.09 -23.46 5.69
C ASP A 267 -24.60 -23.61 7.14
N ARG A 268 -23.79 -24.63 7.42
CA ARG A 268 -23.19 -24.89 8.75
C ARG A 268 -24.21 -25.26 9.82
N GLU A 269 -25.43 -25.62 9.48
CA GLU A 269 -26.42 -26.04 10.46
C GLU A 269 -25.99 -27.39 11.07
N ALA A 270 -25.97 -27.46 12.41
CA ALA A 270 -25.90 -28.72 13.12
C ALA A 270 -27.31 -29.30 13.15
N ILE A 271 -27.60 -30.16 12.17
CA ILE A 271 -28.94 -30.68 11.87
C ILE A 271 -29.43 -31.56 13.03
N GLY A 272 -28.55 -32.42 13.52
CA GLY A 272 -28.84 -33.36 14.60
C GLY A 272 -27.59 -33.70 15.40
N TRP A 273 -27.81 -34.20 16.61
CA TRP A 273 -26.75 -34.72 17.45
C TRP A 273 -27.31 -35.76 18.43
N VAL A 274 -26.46 -36.71 18.80
CA VAL A 274 -26.72 -37.74 19.79
C VAL A 274 -25.57 -37.78 20.78
N ALA A 275 -25.85 -38.09 22.04
CA ALA A 275 -24.83 -38.20 23.06
C ALA A 275 -25.00 -39.47 23.89
N SER A 276 -23.89 -40.17 24.11
CA SER A 276 -23.85 -41.45 24.81
C SER A 276 -22.72 -41.50 25.85
N PRO A 277 -22.91 -42.21 26.98
CA PRO A 277 -21.88 -42.36 28.02
C PRO A 277 -20.70 -43.26 27.60
N THR A 278 -20.91 -44.19 26.67
CA THR A 278 -19.95 -45.25 26.32
C THR A 278 -19.33 -45.10 24.92
N GLY A 279 -19.72 -44.06 24.18
CA GLY A 279 -19.39 -43.92 22.76
C GLY A 279 -20.64 -44.13 21.89
N TYR A 280 -20.54 -43.84 20.60
CA TYR A 280 -21.65 -44.03 19.67
C TYR A 280 -21.65 -45.46 19.11
N SER A 281 -22.83 -46.09 19.13
CA SER A 281 -23.11 -47.37 18.49
C SER A 281 -23.55 -47.19 17.05
N ASP A 282 -23.64 -48.29 16.30
CA ASP A 282 -24.20 -48.31 14.95
C ASP A 282 -25.67 -47.82 14.95
N ASP A 283 -26.43 -48.14 16.00
CA ASP A 283 -27.81 -47.68 16.20
C ASP A 283 -27.87 -46.16 16.39
N ASP A 284 -27.03 -45.60 17.26
CA ASP A 284 -26.99 -44.14 17.50
C ASP A 284 -26.70 -43.35 16.20
N ILE A 285 -25.84 -43.90 15.33
CA ILE A 285 -25.54 -43.28 14.04
C ILE A 285 -26.72 -43.38 13.07
N ARG A 286 -27.42 -44.51 13.03
CA ARG A 286 -28.63 -44.67 12.19
C ARG A 286 -29.74 -43.74 12.65
N ASP A 287 -29.98 -43.65 13.95
CA ASP A 287 -30.97 -42.74 14.52
C ASP A 287 -30.63 -41.28 14.21
N LEU A 288 -29.35 -40.89 14.35
CA LEU A 288 -28.88 -39.56 13.97
C LEU A 288 -29.10 -39.25 12.49
N MET A 289 -28.83 -40.21 11.60
CA MET A 289 -29.06 -40.04 10.16
C MET A 289 -30.55 -39.85 9.85
N LEU A 290 -31.41 -40.66 10.47
CA LEU A 290 -32.86 -40.58 10.29
C LEU A 290 -33.41 -39.25 10.79
N GLU A 291 -33.08 -38.87 12.04
CA GLU A 291 -33.52 -37.61 12.64
C GLU A 291 -33.04 -36.40 11.82
N ALA A 292 -31.83 -36.46 11.27
CA ALA A 292 -31.32 -35.39 10.42
C ALA A 292 -32.09 -35.28 9.09
N VAL A 293 -32.45 -36.40 8.47
CA VAL A 293 -33.29 -36.42 7.26
C VAL A 293 -34.68 -35.88 7.57
N GLU A 294 -35.34 -36.37 8.62
CA GLU A 294 -36.67 -35.92 9.03
C GLU A 294 -36.71 -34.42 9.35
N LYS A 295 -35.72 -33.91 10.08
CA LYS A 295 -35.62 -32.47 10.38
C LYS A 295 -35.44 -31.62 9.13
N ARG A 296 -34.82 -32.17 8.08
CA ARG A 296 -34.50 -31.40 6.88
C ARG A 296 -35.60 -31.45 5.83
N PHE A 297 -36.18 -32.62 5.62
CA PHE A 297 -37.06 -32.93 4.52
C PHE A 297 -38.48 -33.33 4.97
N GLY A 298 -38.73 -33.41 6.28
CA GLY A 298 -40.02 -33.84 6.83
C GLY A 298 -40.24 -35.33 6.58
N GLU A 299 -41.44 -35.68 6.11
CA GLU A 299 -41.81 -37.07 5.76
C GLU A 299 -41.25 -37.51 4.40
N GLU A 300 -40.65 -36.59 3.64
CA GLU A 300 -40.11 -36.87 2.31
C GLU A 300 -38.62 -37.26 2.36
N ALA A 301 -38.21 -38.13 1.44
CA ALA A 301 -36.79 -38.41 1.21
C ALA A 301 -36.14 -37.27 0.40
N PRO A 302 -34.81 -37.07 0.52
CA PRO A 302 -34.10 -36.11 -0.32
C PRO A 302 -34.32 -36.39 -1.81
N ALA A 303 -34.74 -35.38 -2.58
CA ALA A 303 -34.96 -35.50 -4.02
C ALA A 303 -33.68 -35.93 -4.79
N THR A 304 -32.51 -35.55 -4.27
CA THR A 304 -31.20 -35.97 -4.75
C THR A 304 -30.40 -36.55 -3.59
N PRO A 305 -29.63 -37.63 -3.80
CA PRO A 305 -28.83 -38.22 -2.72
C PRO A 305 -27.89 -37.21 -2.06
N VAL A 306 -27.99 -37.07 -0.73
CA VAL A 306 -27.12 -36.17 0.04
C VAL A 306 -25.86 -36.91 0.45
N GLN A 307 -24.69 -36.35 0.18
CA GLN A 307 -23.44 -37.02 0.58
C GLN A 307 -23.27 -36.98 2.10
N TRP A 308 -23.12 -38.15 2.73
CA TRP A 308 -22.79 -38.28 4.14
C TRP A 308 -21.30 -38.54 4.31
N LEU A 309 -20.54 -37.50 4.64
CA LEU A 309 -19.09 -37.55 4.80
C LEU A 309 -18.71 -37.86 6.25
N SER A 310 -18.02 -38.98 6.48
CA SER A 310 -17.53 -39.36 7.81
C SER A 310 -16.06 -39.81 7.79
N ASP A 311 -15.50 -40.01 8.97
CA ASP A 311 -14.25 -40.76 9.11
C ASP A 311 -14.48 -42.28 8.87
N ASN A 312 -13.44 -43.07 9.10
CA ASN A 312 -13.50 -44.53 8.98
C ASN A 312 -13.84 -45.22 10.32
N GLY A 313 -14.56 -44.54 11.22
CA GLY A 313 -15.05 -45.14 12.46
C GLY A 313 -15.92 -46.38 12.18
N SER A 314 -15.82 -47.40 13.04
CA SER A 314 -16.48 -48.70 12.83
C SER A 314 -17.98 -48.57 12.57
N ALA A 315 -18.66 -47.69 13.31
CA ALA A 315 -20.09 -47.46 13.17
C ALA A 315 -20.51 -46.87 11.81
N TYR A 316 -19.63 -46.07 11.19
CA TYR A 316 -19.90 -45.48 9.86
C TYR A 316 -19.59 -46.45 8.71
N ILE A 317 -18.63 -47.36 8.90
CA ILE A 317 -18.23 -48.32 7.87
C ILE A 317 -19.06 -49.61 7.92
N ALA A 318 -19.79 -49.86 9.01
CA ALA A 318 -20.67 -51.00 9.17
C ALA A 318 -21.64 -51.13 7.98
N GLU A 319 -21.74 -52.35 7.44
CA GLU A 319 -22.51 -52.60 6.22
C GLU A 319 -23.98 -52.20 6.39
N GLN A 320 -24.58 -52.55 7.52
CA GLN A 320 -25.97 -52.22 7.82
C GLN A 320 -26.20 -50.70 7.88
N THR A 321 -25.30 -49.94 8.50
CA THR A 321 -25.37 -48.47 8.54
C THR A 321 -25.29 -47.88 7.12
N ARG A 322 -24.39 -48.39 6.28
CA ARG A 322 -24.25 -47.91 4.89
C ARG A 322 -25.45 -48.28 4.01
N GLN A 323 -26.06 -49.44 4.23
CA GLN A 323 -27.29 -49.84 3.55
C GLN A 323 -28.46 -48.95 3.99
N PHE A 324 -28.62 -48.75 5.30
CA PHE A 324 -29.64 -47.88 5.88
C PHE A 324 -29.54 -46.44 5.34
N ALA A 325 -28.34 -45.85 5.37
CA ALA A 325 -28.10 -44.52 4.83
C ALA A 325 -28.59 -44.37 3.38
N ARG A 326 -28.35 -45.37 2.52
CA ARG A 326 -28.84 -45.35 1.13
C ARG A 326 -30.37 -45.44 1.02
N GLN A 327 -31.02 -46.16 1.93
CA GLN A 327 -32.49 -46.29 1.94
C GLN A 327 -33.19 -44.95 2.25
N ILE A 328 -32.57 -44.12 3.09
CA ILE A 328 -33.10 -42.80 3.47
C ILE A 328 -32.57 -41.65 2.59
N GLY A 329 -31.98 -41.96 1.43
CA GLY A 329 -31.51 -40.95 0.48
C GLY A 329 -30.16 -40.31 0.80
N LEU A 330 -29.34 -40.93 1.65
CA LEU A 330 -27.95 -40.51 1.91
C LEU A 330 -26.95 -41.35 1.10
N GLN A 331 -25.84 -40.74 0.71
CA GLN A 331 -24.72 -41.39 0.04
C GLN A 331 -23.50 -41.45 0.97
N PRO A 332 -23.17 -42.59 1.60
CA PRO A 332 -22.01 -42.71 2.47
C PRO A 332 -20.69 -42.49 1.71
N VAL A 333 -19.92 -41.51 2.16
CA VAL A 333 -18.58 -41.17 1.67
C VAL A 333 -17.62 -41.16 2.84
N THR A 334 -16.58 -41.99 2.81
CA THR A 334 -15.56 -41.98 3.86
C THR A 334 -14.32 -41.22 3.43
N THR A 335 -13.67 -40.56 4.39
CA THR A 335 -12.39 -39.90 4.12
C THR A 335 -11.29 -40.90 3.77
N PRO A 336 -10.37 -40.56 2.84
CA PRO A 336 -9.20 -41.38 2.57
C PRO A 336 -8.40 -41.65 3.86
N VAL A 337 -7.91 -42.88 4.00
CA VAL A 337 -7.08 -43.29 5.14
C VAL A 337 -5.88 -42.35 5.28
N ARG A 338 -5.68 -41.79 6.49
CA ARG A 338 -4.63 -40.80 6.83
C ARG A 338 -4.77 -39.42 6.16
N SER A 339 -5.97 -38.99 5.79
CA SER A 339 -6.23 -37.61 5.36
C SER A 339 -7.18 -36.86 6.32
N PRO A 340 -6.71 -36.48 7.54
CA PRO A 340 -7.54 -35.74 8.51
C PRO A 340 -8.09 -34.42 7.94
N GLN A 341 -7.43 -33.88 6.92
CA GLN A 341 -7.84 -32.66 6.22
C GLN A 341 -9.17 -32.81 5.46
N SER A 342 -9.63 -34.03 5.22
CA SER A 342 -10.81 -34.33 4.41
C SER A 342 -12.13 -34.09 5.14
N ASN A 343 -12.14 -33.99 6.47
CA ASN A 343 -13.31 -33.59 7.27
C ASN A 343 -13.04 -32.33 8.14
N GLY A 344 -12.24 -31.41 7.63
CA GLY A 344 -11.86 -30.18 8.33
C GLY A 344 -13.03 -29.27 8.75
N MET A 345 -14.22 -29.44 8.16
CA MET A 345 -15.43 -28.76 8.59
C MET A 345 -15.95 -29.29 9.93
N ALA A 346 -16.09 -30.61 10.05
CA ALA A 346 -16.44 -31.25 11.30
C ALA A 346 -15.40 -30.94 12.39
N GLU A 347 -14.10 -31.00 12.08
CA GLU A 347 -13.06 -30.61 13.04
C GLU A 347 -13.21 -29.16 13.53
N SER A 348 -13.55 -28.23 12.62
CA SER A 348 -13.77 -26.83 12.97
C SER A 348 -15.00 -26.65 13.85
N PHE A 349 -16.05 -27.44 13.60
CA PHE A 349 -17.25 -27.47 14.43
C PHE A 349 -16.92 -27.99 15.84
N VAL A 350 -16.25 -29.13 15.96
CA VAL A 350 -15.80 -29.71 17.24
C VAL A 350 -14.98 -28.70 18.06
N LYS A 351 -14.04 -28.01 17.42
CA LYS A 351 -13.23 -26.95 18.08
C LYS A 351 -14.12 -25.81 18.58
N THR A 352 -15.13 -25.43 17.81
CA THR A 352 -16.08 -24.38 18.17
C THR A 352 -16.94 -24.82 19.36
N MET A 353 -17.56 -26.00 19.29
CA MET A 353 -18.38 -26.55 20.39
C MET A 353 -17.60 -26.67 21.69
N LYS A 354 -16.39 -27.24 21.63
CA LYS A 354 -15.55 -27.41 22.82
C LYS A 354 -15.12 -26.09 23.44
N ARG A 355 -14.64 -25.16 22.62
CA ARG A 355 -14.07 -23.89 23.10
C ARG A 355 -15.15 -22.91 23.54
N ASP A 356 -16.23 -22.80 22.78
CA ASP A 356 -17.20 -21.72 22.96
C ASP A 356 -18.36 -22.12 23.86
N TYR A 357 -18.70 -23.41 23.94
CA TYR A 357 -19.86 -23.89 24.68
C TYR A 357 -19.46 -24.82 25.83
N VAL A 358 -18.86 -25.98 25.54
CA VAL A 358 -18.57 -27.01 26.57
C VAL A 358 -17.63 -26.49 27.67
N ALA A 359 -16.67 -25.61 27.31
CA ALA A 359 -15.75 -25.00 28.26
C ALA A 359 -16.46 -24.10 29.30
N HIS A 360 -17.59 -23.50 28.95
CA HIS A 360 -18.25 -22.46 29.74
C HIS A 360 -19.62 -22.88 30.30
N MET A 361 -20.25 -23.92 29.74
CA MET A 361 -21.53 -24.42 30.26
C MET A 361 -21.35 -25.17 31.59
N PRO A 362 -22.30 -25.04 32.53
CA PRO A 362 -22.37 -25.91 33.72
C PRO A 362 -22.50 -27.38 33.30
N LYS A 363 -21.76 -28.28 33.95
CA LYS A 363 -21.78 -29.72 33.65
C LYS A 363 -21.44 -30.58 34.88
N PRO A 364 -22.16 -30.42 36.00
CA PRO A 364 -21.91 -31.19 37.22
C PRO A 364 -22.02 -32.70 36.98
N ASP A 365 -23.00 -33.11 36.19
CA ASP A 365 -23.36 -34.49 35.87
C ASP A 365 -23.79 -34.62 34.39
N ARG A 366 -24.00 -35.86 33.93
CA ARG A 366 -24.40 -36.15 32.54
C ARG A 366 -25.75 -35.56 32.16
N GLU A 367 -26.73 -35.59 33.05
CA GLU A 367 -28.10 -35.14 32.78
C GLU A 367 -28.13 -33.63 32.55
N THR A 368 -27.44 -32.89 33.42
CA THR A 368 -27.27 -31.44 33.30
C THR A 368 -26.46 -31.09 32.05
N ALA A 369 -25.40 -31.84 31.75
CA ALA A 369 -24.61 -31.64 30.54
C ALA A 369 -25.44 -31.85 29.26
N LEU A 370 -26.31 -32.86 29.22
CA LEU A 370 -27.22 -33.11 28.08
C LEU A 370 -28.20 -31.95 27.86
N ARG A 371 -28.84 -31.46 28.93
CA ARG A 371 -29.72 -30.27 28.83
C ARG A 371 -28.97 -29.05 28.28
N ASN A 372 -27.77 -28.81 28.77
CA ASN A 372 -26.97 -27.66 28.34
C ASN A 372 -26.40 -27.83 26.92
N LEU A 373 -26.16 -29.07 26.46
CA LEU A 373 -25.86 -29.34 25.05
C LEU A 373 -27.04 -28.95 24.16
N THR A 374 -28.28 -29.26 24.53
CA THR A 374 -29.47 -28.83 23.76
C THR A 374 -29.49 -27.31 23.58
N ILE A 375 -29.27 -26.55 24.67
CA ILE A 375 -29.19 -25.08 24.63
C ILE A 375 -28.03 -24.63 23.73
N ALA A 376 -26.87 -25.29 23.84
CA ALA A 376 -25.68 -24.94 23.06
C ALA A 376 -25.87 -25.17 21.55
N PHE A 377 -26.45 -26.30 21.13
CA PHE A 377 -26.73 -26.60 19.73
C PHE A 377 -27.76 -25.64 19.14
N GLU A 378 -28.81 -25.31 19.91
CA GLU A 378 -29.82 -24.35 19.47
C GLU A 378 -29.22 -22.95 19.32
N HIS A 379 -28.44 -22.49 20.32
CA HIS A 379 -27.69 -21.25 20.20
C HIS A 379 -26.71 -21.27 19.03
N TYR A 380 -26.03 -22.39 18.79
CA TYR A 380 -25.12 -22.52 17.65
C TYR A 380 -25.86 -22.25 16.33
N ASN A 381 -27.02 -22.87 16.14
CA ASN A 381 -27.81 -22.76 14.93
C ASN A 381 -28.51 -21.40 14.75
N GLU A 382 -28.94 -20.75 15.84
CA GLU A 382 -29.72 -19.50 15.78
C GLU A 382 -28.88 -18.23 15.91
N GLU A 383 -27.78 -18.28 16.65
CA GLU A 383 -27.04 -17.07 17.05
C GLU A 383 -25.54 -17.07 16.72
N HIS A 384 -24.88 -18.23 16.58
CA HIS A 384 -23.43 -18.26 16.37
C HIS A 384 -23.01 -17.60 15.05
N PRO A 385 -22.16 -16.56 15.05
CA PRO A 385 -21.79 -15.86 13.83
C PRO A 385 -20.66 -16.58 13.09
N HIS A 386 -20.92 -16.97 11.84
CA HIS A 386 -19.94 -17.62 10.96
C HIS A 386 -19.38 -16.65 9.92
N SER A 387 -18.05 -16.45 9.91
CA SER A 387 -17.42 -15.57 8.90
C SER A 387 -17.66 -16.04 7.46
N ALA A 388 -17.76 -17.36 7.23
CA ALA A 388 -18.09 -17.93 5.92
C ALA A 388 -19.51 -17.57 5.45
N LEU A 389 -20.43 -17.37 6.40
CA LEU A 389 -21.82 -16.99 6.15
C LEU A 389 -22.03 -15.48 6.31
N LYS A 390 -20.99 -14.67 6.07
CA LYS A 390 -21.01 -13.21 6.27
C LYS A 390 -21.45 -12.79 7.68
N TYR A 391 -21.08 -13.59 8.68
CA TYR A 391 -21.40 -13.45 10.10
C TYR A 391 -22.88 -13.67 10.47
N ARG A 392 -23.67 -14.27 9.58
CA ARG A 392 -24.99 -14.82 9.92
C ARG A 392 -24.83 -16.14 10.71
N SER A 393 -25.88 -16.50 11.44
CA SER A 393 -26.01 -17.84 12.01
C SER A 393 -26.47 -18.85 10.96
N PRO A 394 -26.29 -20.16 11.20
CA PRO A 394 -26.69 -21.19 10.23
C PRO A 394 -28.14 -21.09 9.77
N ARG A 395 -29.10 -21.04 10.69
CA ARG A 395 -30.53 -20.99 10.35
C ARG A 395 -30.94 -19.65 9.76
N GLU A 396 -30.32 -18.55 10.17
CA GLU A 396 -30.57 -17.25 9.54
C GLU A 396 -30.08 -17.24 8.08
N PHE A 397 -28.91 -17.80 7.80
CA PHE A 397 -28.41 -17.95 6.43
C PHE A 397 -29.39 -18.77 5.58
N ARG A 398 -29.88 -19.89 6.12
CA ARG A 398 -30.87 -20.74 5.44
C ARG A 398 -32.18 -20.01 5.16
N ARG A 399 -32.75 -19.30 6.15
CA ARG A 399 -33.97 -18.50 5.98
C ARG A 399 -33.81 -17.44 4.89
N LEU A 400 -32.66 -16.77 4.83
CA LEU A 400 -32.37 -15.77 3.80
C LEU A 400 -32.20 -16.39 2.42
N ALA A 401 -31.56 -17.55 2.33
CA ALA A 401 -31.43 -18.28 1.07
C ALA A 401 -32.79 -18.73 0.54
N ALA A 402 -33.66 -19.25 1.42
CA ALA A 402 -35.03 -19.64 1.06
C ALA A 402 -35.89 -18.45 0.62
N ALA A 403 -35.73 -17.27 1.24
CA ALA A 403 -36.43 -16.05 0.85
C ALA A 403 -35.88 -15.39 -0.44
N SER A 404 -34.75 -15.88 -0.96
CA SER A 404 -34.14 -15.38 -2.21
C SER A 404 -34.52 -16.22 -3.44
N ILE A 405 -35.27 -17.31 -3.22
CA ILE A 405 -35.88 -18.17 -4.24
C ILE A 405 -37.33 -17.72 -4.40
#